data_AF-A0A1F6S2D5-F1
#
_entry.id   AF-A0A1F6S2D5-F1
#
_cell.length_a   1.000
_cell.length_b   1.000
_cell.length_c   1.000
_cell.angle_alpha   90.00
_cell.angle_beta   90.00
_cell.angle_gamma   90.00
#
_symmetry.space_group_name_H-M   'P 1'
#
loop_
_entity.id
_entity.type
_entity.pdbx_description
1 polymer ?
#
loop_
_entity_poly.entity_id
_entity_poly.type
_entity_poly.pdbx_seq_one_letter_code
_entity_poly.pdbx_strand_id
1 'polypeptide(L)'
;MSRSLKKGPYVDEKLIKKIQDKKPGDRSVIKTWSRSATITPEMTGFTFGVHNGKDFISVFVTEEMIGHKLGEFSPTRKFVRHGGRIQKEIEMAEATKSSEAAKATQKEEKK
;
A
#
# COMPACT_ATOMS: atom_id res chain seq x y z
N MET A 1 -12.93 6.60 11.84
CA MET A 1 -13.65 6.13 13.04
C MET A 1 -13.60 4.62 13.12
N SER A 2 -13.24 4.10 14.28
CA SER A 2 -13.21 2.65 14.56
C SER A 2 -14.64 2.11 14.73
N ARG A 3 -14.82 0.80 14.49
CA ARG A 3 -16.08 0.11 14.81
C ARG A 3 -16.20 -0.05 16.32
N SER A 4 -17.42 -0.20 16.83
CA SER A 4 -17.65 -0.54 18.23
C SER A 4 -16.95 -1.85 18.60
N LEU A 5 -16.30 -1.87 19.77
CA LEU A 5 -15.54 -3.02 20.29
C LEU A 5 -16.35 -4.31 20.32
N LYS A 6 -17.64 -4.24 20.67
CA LYS A 6 -18.55 -5.40 20.72
C LYS A 6 -18.70 -6.12 19.37
N LYS A 7 -18.46 -5.44 18.24
CA LYS A 7 -18.67 -5.96 16.88
C LYS A 7 -17.41 -6.55 16.24
N GLY A 8 -16.25 -6.37 16.86
CA GLY A 8 -14.96 -6.82 16.33
C GLY A 8 -14.49 -6.10 15.06
N PRO A 9 -13.26 -6.42 14.59
CA PRO A 9 -12.74 -5.94 13.32
C PRO A 9 -13.62 -6.44 12.17
N TYR A 10 -13.76 -5.64 11.12
CA TYR A 10 -14.48 -6.06 9.92
C TYR A 10 -13.49 -6.61 8.91
N VAL A 11 -13.72 -7.83 8.43
CA VAL A 11 -12.96 -8.44 7.33
C VAL A 11 -13.96 -9.03 6.33
N ASP A 12 -13.66 -8.90 5.04
CA ASP A 12 -14.47 -9.50 3.98
C ASP A 12 -14.20 -11.01 3.91
N GLU A 13 -15.25 -11.82 3.92
CA GLU A 13 -15.17 -13.29 3.83
C GLU A 13 -14.44 -13.75 2.57
N LYS A 14 -14.61 -13.04 1.45
CA LYS A 14 -13.89 -13.35 0.19
C LYS A 14 -12.40 -13.10 0.32
N LEU A 15 -12.00 -12.14 1.14
CA LEU A 15 -10.60 -11.83 1.38
C LEU A 15 -9.96 -12.91 2.25
N ILE A 16 -10.66 -13.37 3.29
CA ILE A 16 -10.19 -14.46 4.18
C ILE A 16 -9.95 -15.74 3.38
N LYS A 17 -10.91 -16.14 2.54
CA LYS A 17 -10.76 -17.35 1.69
C LYS A 17 -9.51 -17.29 0.82
N LYS A 18 -9.27 -16.15 0.16
CA LYS A 18 -8.06 -15.93 -0.67
C LYS A 18 -6.75 -15.96 0.11
N ILE A 19 -6.77 -15.61 1.39
CA ILE A 19 -5.59 -15.67 2.28
C ILE A 19 -5.35 -17.12 2.69
N GLN A 20 -6.41 -17.85 3.08
CA GLN A 20 -6.32 -19.26 3.47
C GLN A 20 -5.79 -20.16 2.34
N ASP A 21 -6.15 -19.85 1.08
CA ASP A 21 -5.69 -20.60 -0.09
C ASP A 21 -4.20 -20.37 -0.43
N LYS A 22 -3.54 -19.39 0.21
CA LYS A 22 -2.18 -18.97 -0.12
C LYS A 22 -1.22 -19.20 1.04
N LYS A 23 0.04 -19.51 0.71
CA LYS A 23 1.08 -19.66 1.73
C LYS A 23 1.75 -18.31 2.00
N PRO A 24 2.12 -18.02 3.26
CA PRO A 24 2.93 -16.86 3.57
C PRO A 24 4.27 -16.95 2.83
N GLY A 25 4.62 -15.93 2.05
CA GLY A 25 5.82 -15.89 1.21
C GLY A 25 5.55 -16.05 -0.30
N ASP A 26 4.34 -16.45 -0.70
CA ASP A 26 3.95 -16.40 -2.11
C ASP A 26 3.89 -14.93 -2.56
N ARG A 27 4.70 -14.56 -3.56
CA ARG A 27 4.74 -13.20 -4.15
C ARG A 27 3.47 -12.83 -4.95
N SER A 28 2.38 -13.57 -4.76
CA SER A 28 1.17 -13.44 -5.54
C SER A 28 0.27 -12.33 -4.97
N VAL A 29 0.07 -11.28 -5.76
CA VAL A 29 -0.74 -10.12 -5.34
C VAL A 29 -2.21 -10.51 -5.18
N ILE A 30 -2.77 -10.30 -3.99
CA ILE A 30 -4.19 -10.52 -3.71
C ILE A 30 -4.97 -9.25 -4.08
N LYS A 31 -5.70 -9.29 -5.20
CA LYS A 31 -6.55 -8.16 -5.60
C LYS A 31 -7.81 -8.07 -4.72
N THR A 32 -8.08 -6.87 -4.22
CA THR A 32 -9.22 -6.58 -3.35
C THR A 32 -9.85 -5.22 -3.66
N TRP A 33 -11.18 -5.18 -3.62
CA TRP A 33 -11.98 -3.96 -3.60
C TRP A 33 -12.43 -3.59 -2.18
N SER A 34 -12.23 -4.48 -1.21
CA SER A 34 -12.64 -4.28 0.18
C SER A 34 -11.67 -3.34 0.89
N ARG A 35 -11.82 -2.04 0.61
CA ARG A 35 -11.04 -0.96 1.24
C ARG A 35 -11.41 -0.76 2.73
N SER A 36 -12.59 -1.23 3.13
CA SER A 36 -13.11 -1.07 4.49
C SER A 36 -12.62 -2.17 5.45
N ALA A 37 -12.05 -3.25 4.92
CA ALA A 37 -11.49 -4.35 5.70
C ALA A 37 -10.33 -3.85 6.58
N THR A 38 -10.36 -4.30 7.84
CA THR A 38 -9.31 -4.11 8.83
C THR A 38 -8.23 -5.14 8.59
N ILE A 39 -6.97 -4.70 8.66
CA ILE A 39 -5.81 -5.57 8.56
C ILE A 39 -5.73 -6.41 9.83
N THR A 40 -5.83 -7.73 9.66
CA THR A 40 -5.67 -8.72 10.73
C THR A 40 -4.24 -9.27 10.75
N PRO A 41 -3.79 -9.84 11.87
CA PRO A 41 -2.45 -10.46 11.95
C PRO A 41 -2.19 -11.53 10.88
N GLU A 42 -3.22 -12.27 10.45
CA GLU A 42 -3.10 -13.29 9.40
C GLU A 42 -2.71 -12.72 8.02
N MET A 43 -2.84 -11.41 7.82
CA MET A 43 -2.53 -10.73 6.55
C MET A 43 -1.07 -10.30 6.43
N THR A 44 -0.28 -10.38 7.51
CA THR A 44 1.13 -9.96 7.49
C THR A 44 1.96 -10.83 6.56
N GLY A 45 2.83 -10.20 5.76
CA GLY A 45 3.66 -10.90 4.78
C GLY A 45 2.98 -11.17 3.43
N PHE A 46 1.73 -10.76 3.25
CA PHE A 46 1.04 -10.77 1.95
C PHE A 46 1.08 -9.40 1.28
N THR A 47 1.06 -9.43 -0.06
CA THR A 47 0.90 -8.21 -0.88
C THR A 47 -0.54 -8.11 -1.38
N PHE A 48 -1.22 -7.02 -1.06
CA PHE A 48 -2.57 -6.74 -1.51
C PHE A 48 -2.57 -5.69 -2.61
N GLY A 49 -3.26 -5.98 -3.72
CA GLY A 49 -3.63 -4.97 -4.69
C GLY A 49 -4.93 -4.32 -4.22
N VAL A 50 -4.85 -3.13 -3.61
CA VAL A 50 -6.02 -2.40 -3.11
C VAL A 50 -6.51 -1.42 -4.17
N HIS A 51 -7.74 -1.61 -4.62
CA HIS A 51 -8.35 -0.75 -5.65
C HIS A 51 -8.54 0.69 -5.14
N ASN A 52 -8.09 1.69 -5.91
CA ASN A 52 -8.23 3.12 -5.55
C ASN A 52 -9.34 3.87 -6.30
N GLY A 53 -10.07 3.19 -7.18
CA GLY A 53 -11.09 3.77 -8.07
C GLY A 53 -10.70 3.69 -9.54
N LYS A 54 -9.42 3.53 -9.85
CA LYS A 54 -8.89 3.41 -11.21
C LYS A 54 -7.96 2.21 -11.34
N ASP A 55 -6.96 2.14 -10.46
CA ASP A 55 -5.88 1.16 -10.51
C ASP A 55 -5.81 0.37 -9.19
N PHE A 56 -5.05 -0.73 -9.20
CA PHE A 56 -4.73 -1.51 -8.01
C PHE A 56 -3.34 -1.12 -7.49
N ILE A 57 -3.30 -0.52 -6.31
CA ILE A 57 -2.05 -0.15 -5.65
C ILE A 57 -1.56 -1.37 -4.86
N SER A 58 -0.33 -1.80 -5.10
CA SER A 58 0.31 -2.89 -4.36
C SER A 58 0.77 -2.40 -2.99
N VAL A 59 0.18 -2.95 -1.94
CA VAL A 59 0.50 -2.67 -0.54
C VAL A 59 1.04 -3.95 0.07
N PHE A 60 2.30 -3.93 0.50
CA PHE A 60 2.89 -4.99 1.30
C PHE A 60 2.57 -4.75 2.77
N VAL A 61 1.94 -5.72 3.44
CA VAL A 61 1.44 -5.56 4.81
C VAL A 61 2.50 -5.95 5.83
N THR A 62 2.86 -5.00 6.68
CA THR A 62 3.75 -5.17 7.84
C THR A 62 2.95 -5.21 9.15
N GLU A 63 3.59 -5.64 10.25
CA GLU A 63 2.94 -5.76 11.57
C GLU A 63 2.44 -4.41 12.11
N GLU A 64 3.14 -3.32 11.81
CA GLU A 64 2.75 -1.97 12.23
C GLU A 64 1.42 -1.51 11.60
N MET A 65 0.98 -2.16 10.52
CA MET A 65 -0.29 -1.85 9.84
C MET A 65 -1.51 -2.55 10.47
N ILE A 66 -1.31 -3.44 11.45
CA ILE A 66 -2.41 -4.17 12.10
C ILE A 66 -3.38 -3.18 12.77
N GLY A 67 -4.69 -3.38 12.57
CA GLY A 67 -5.74 -2.51 13.11
C GLY A 67 -6.13 -1.34 12.20
N HIS A 68 -5.31 -0.98 11.22
CA HIS A 68 -5.65 -0.02 10.17
C HIS A 68 -6.57 -0.62 9.10
N LYS A 69 -7.14 0.24 8.25
CA LYS A 69 -7.91 -0.20 7.08
C LYS A 69 -7.04 -0.26 5.84
N LEU A 70 -7.26 -1.28 5.00
CA LEU A 70 -6.56 -1.41 3.70
C LEU A 70 -6.67 -0.15 2.82
N GLY A 71 -7.81 0.55 2.89
CA GLY A 71 -8.03 1.79 2.15
C GLY A 71 -7.14 2.96 2.55
N GLU A 72 -6.56 2.97 3.75
CA GLU A 72 -5.67 4.04 4.23
C GLU A 72 -4.35 4.07 3.45
N PHE A 73 -3.90 2.90 2.98
CA PHE A 73 -2.67 2.72 2.21
C PHE A 73 -2.86 2.86 0.69
N SER A 74 -4.06 3.21 0.24
CA SER A 74 -4.42 3.30 -1.18
C SER A 74 -5.10 4.64 -1.47
N PRO A 75 -4.34 5.72 -1.75
CA PRO A 75 -4.89 7.06 -1.97
C PRO A 75 -5.79 7.10 -3.22
N THR A 76 -6.96 7.73 -3.09
CA THR A 76 -7.99 7.79 -4.14
C THR A 76 -7.94 9.04 -5.00
N ARG A 77 -7.40 10.14 -4.49
CA ARG A 77 -7.24 11.40 -5.23
C ARG A 77 -5.77 11.72 -5.35
N LYS A 78 -5.35 12.13 -6.55
CA LYS A 78 -4.03 12.73 -6.74
C LYS A 78 -4.07 14.11 -6.09
N PHE A 79 -3.27 14.31 -5.05
CA PHE A 79 -3.09 15.64 -4.50
C PHE A 79 -2.29 16.48 -5.50
N VAL A 80 -2.88 17.58 -5.94
CA VAL A 80 -2.23 18.56 -6.81
C VAL A 80 -2.01 19.81 -5.97
N ARG A 81 -0.75 20.13 -5.68
CA ARG A 81 -0.41 21.39 -5.02
C ARG A 81 -0.55 22.53 -6.02
N HIS A 82 -1.10 23.66 -5.57
CA HIS A 82 -1.00 24.92 -6.29
C HIS A 82 0.37 25.55 -6.01
N GLY A 83 1.43 24.98 -6.61
CA GLY A 83 2.78 25.52 -6.57
C GLY A 83 3.08 26.30 -7.85
N GLY A 84 3.60 27.51 -7.74
CA GLY A 84 4.14 28.24 -8.90
C GLY A 84 5.30 27.51 -9.56
N ARG A 85 5.81 28.04 -10.69
CA ARG A 85 6.93 27.43 -11.46
C ARG A 85 8.12 27.02 -10.59
N ILE A 86 8.50 27.86 -9.62
CA ILE A 86 9.65 27.63 -8.72
C ILE A 86 9.50 26.34 -7.91
N GLN A 87 8.31 26.06 -7.38
CA GLN A 87 8.07 24.84 -6.60
C GLN A 87 8.15 23.59 -7.48
N LYS A 88 7.65 23.68 -8.72
CA LYS A 88 7.72 22.58 -9.68
C LYS A 88 9.17 22.29 -10.08
N GLU A 89 9.99 23.32 -10.22
CA GLU A 89 11.43 23.18 -10.51
C GLU A 89 12.19 22.55 -9.32
N ILE A 90 11.87 22.92 -8.07
CA ILE A 90 12.45 22.31 -6.86
C ILE A 90 12.06 20.82 -6.76
N GLU A 91 10.77 20.49 -6.93
CA GLU A 91 10.30 19.09 -6.89
C GLU A 91 10.89 18.25 -8.03
N MET A 92 11.08 18.82 -9.22
CA MET A 92 11.76 18.14 -10.33
C MET A 92 13.25 17.92 -10.04
N ALA A 93 13.93 18.88 -9.39
CA ALA A 93 15.33 18.74 -8.97
C ALA A 93 15.51 17.71 -7.83
N GLU A 94 14.54 17.57 -6.93
CA GLU A 94 14.54 16.52 -5.90
C GLU A 94 14.24 15.13 -6.49
N ALA A 95 13.33 15.06 -7.47
CA ALA A 95 13.03 13.83 -8.20
C ALA A 95 14.23 13.32 -9.02
N THR A 96 15.02 14.21 -9.63
CA THR A 96 16.25 13.81 -10.34
C THR A 96 17.31 13.33 -9.35
N LYS A 97 17.55 14.04 -8.24
CA LYS A 97 18.50 13.63 -7.20
C LYS A 97 18.19 12.26 -6.59
N SER A 98 16.92 12.00 -6.24
CA SER A 98 16.49 10.70 -5.72
C SER A 98 16.65 9.57 -6.74
N SER A 99 16.41 9.85 -8.02
CA SER A 99 16.62 8.88 -9.10
C SER A 99 18.10 8.58 -9.39
N GLU A 100 18.99 9.55 -9.21
CA GLU A 100 20.45 9.37 -9.32
C GLU A 100 21.02 8.60 -8.13
N ALA A 101 20.56 8.91 -6.91
CA ALA A 101 20.92 8.17 -5.70
C ALA A 101 20.51 6.69 -5.78
N ALA A 102 19.31 6.40 -6.32
CA ALA A 102 18.83 5.02 -6.54
C ALA A 102 19.62 4.28 -7.62
N LYS A 103 20.12 4.99 -8.65
CA LYS A 103 21.00 4.39 -9.68
C LYS A 103 22.41 4.15 -9.17
N ALA A 104 22.93 4.99 -8.28
CA ALA A 104 24.24 4.83 -7.68
C ALA A 104 24.31 3.61 -6.75
N THR A 105 23.30 3.42 -5.89
CA THR A 105 23.21 2.26 -4.99
C THR A 105 23.08 0.94 -5.76
N GLN A 106 22.29 0.90 -6.84
CA GLN A 106 22.18 -0.30 -7.70
C GLN A 106 23.45 -0.64 -8.48
N LYS A 107 24.36 0.32 -8.68
CA LYS A 107 25.64 0.11 -9.36
C LYS A 107 26.73 -0.39 -8.41
N GLU A 108 26.58 -0.11 -7.12
CA GLU A 108 27.47 -0.55 -6.05
C GLU A 108 27.14 -1.97 -5.58
N GLU A 109 25.86 -2.37 -5.53
CA GLU A 109 25.44 -3.76 -5.24
C GLU A 109 25.75 -4.78 -6.36
N LYS A 110 26.08 -4.31 -7.56
CA LYS A 110 26.37 -5.16 -8.74
C LYS A 110 27.87 -5.32 -9.04
N LYS A 111 28.75 -4.80 -8.19
CA LYS A 111 30.20 -4.95 -8.29
C LYS A 111 30.71 -5.85 -7.18
#